data_AF-A0A7X3ZI52-F1
#
_entry.id   AF-A0A7X3ZI52-F1
#
_cell.length_a   1.000
_cell.length_b   1.000
_cell.length_c   1.000
_cell.angle_alpha   90.00
_cell.angle_beta   90.00
_cell.angle_gamma   90.00
#
_symmetry.space_group_name_H-M   'P 1'
#
loop_
_entity.id
_entity.type
_entity.pdbx_description
1 polymer ?
#
loop_
_entity_poly.entity_id
_entity_poly.type
_entity_poly.pdbx_seq_one_letter_code
_entity_poly.pdbx_strand_id
1 'polypeptide(L)' 'MLVEFENRLGDMEQAEMEIDEPCPTCCGMLFPVVESKPESGYRCSSCGLVFKPVEDHKSK' A
#
# COMPACT_ATOMS: atom_id res chain seq x y z
N MET A 1 0.72 -9.01 1.42
CA MET A 1 0.46 -8.63 0.01
C MET A 1 1.60 -7.77 -0.49
N LEU A 2 2.04 -7.98 -1.73
CA LEU A 2 3.03 -7.11 -2.35
C LEU A 2 2.34 -5.82 -2.79
N VAL A 3 2.85 -4.68 -2.33
CA VAL A 3 2.35 -3.35 -2.68
C VAL A 3 3.43 -2.50 -3.31
N GLU A 4 3.01 -1.58 -4.15
CA GLU A 4 3.82 -0.55 -4.76
C GLU A 4 3.36 0.83 -4.26
N PHE A 5 4.31 1.72 -3.99
CA PHE A 5 4.06 3.09 -3.56
C PHE A 5 5.16 4.04 -4.07
N GLU A 6 4.82 5.31 -4.24
CA GLU A 6 5.79 6.37 -4.55
C GLU A 6 6.41 6.88 -3.24
N ASN A 7 7.72 6.77 -3.09
CA ASN A 7 8.43 7.23 -1.90
C ASN A 7 8.53 8.79 -1.89
N ARG A 8 9.13 9.35 -0.85
CA ARG A 8 9.28 10.83 -0.72
C ARG A 8 10.21 11.47 -1.75
N LEU A 9 11.02 10.67 -2.45
CA LEU A 9 11.93 11.12 -3.51
C LEU A 9 11.26 11.09 -4.88
N GLY A 10 10.04 10.53 -4.98
CA GLY A 10 9.33 10.32 -6.25
C GLY A 10 9.68 9.00 -6.93
N ASP A 11 10.43 8.12 -6.26
CA ASP A 11 10.78 6.80 -6.79
C ASP A 11 9.68 5.78 -6.44
N MET A 12 9.41 4.87 -7.37
CA MET A 12 8.48 3.77 -7.15
C MET A 12 9.19 2.63 -6.40
N GLU A 13 8.66 2.26 -5.24
CA GLU A 13 9.16 1.18 -4.40
C GLU A 13 8.11 0.10 -4.20
N GLN A 14 8.57 -1.12 -3.93
CA GLN A 14 7.71 -2.25 -3.59
C GLN A 14 8.04 -2.80 -2.21
N ALA A 15 7.01 -3.17 -1.45
CA ALA A 15 7.15 -3.73 -0.12
C ALA A 15 6.11 -4.83 0.11
N GLU A 16 6.48 -5.84 0.90
CA GLU A 16 5.51 -6.76 1.47
C GLU A 16 4.81 -6.07 2.65
N MET A 17 3.49 -6.07 2.63
CA MET A 17 2.66 -5.44 3.64
C MET A 17 1.54 -6.38 4.07
N GLU A 18 1.25 -6.42 5.36
CA GLU A 18 0.08 -7.10 5.92
C GLU A 18 -0.98 -6.06 6.28
N ILE A 19 -2.26 -6.40 6.06
CA ILE A 19 -3.37 -5.44 6.22
C ILE A 19 -3.58 -5.06 7.69
N ASP A 20 -3.29 -6.01 8.59
CA ASP A 20 -3.45 -5.84 10.04
C ASP A 20 -2.26 -5.10 10.69
N GLU A 21 -1.20 -4.82 9.92
CA GLU A 21 0.01 -4.16 10.38
C GLU A 21 -0.01 -2.63 10.07
N PRO A 22 0.71 -1.80 10.83
CA PRO A 22 0.78 -0.37 10.58
C PRO A 22 1.61 -0.05 9.33
N CYS A 23 1.50 1.18 8.83
CA CYS A 23 2.22 1.64 7.64
C CYS A 23 3.72 1.33 7.72
N PRO A 24 4.31 0.61 6.74
CA PRO A 24 5.69 0.14 6.82
C PRO A 24 6.72 1.29 6.79
N THR A 25 6.32 2.48 6.35
CA THR A 25 7.20 3.65 6.25
C THR A 25 7.20 4.54 7.49
N CYS A 26 6.10 4.57 8.25
CA CYS A 26 5.94 5.54 9.35
C CYS A 26 5.13 5.05 10.56
N CYS A 27 4.74 3.78 10.57
CA CYS A 27 3.93 3.13 11.60
C CYS A 27 2.55 3.78 11.84
N GLY A 28 2.06 4.60 10.90
CA GLY A 28 0.73 5.22 10.97
C GLY A 28 -0.39 4.24 10.58
N MET A 29 -1.63 4.56 10.96
CA MET A 29 -2.80 3.74 10.61
C MET A 29 -3.06 3.77 9.09
N LEU A 30 -3.35 2.59 8.54
CA LEU A 30 -3.72 2.37 7.16
C LEU A 30 -5.24 2.31 7.01
N PHE A 31 -5.74 2.92 5.95
CA PHE A 31 -7.16 2.90 5.59
C PHE A 31 -7.33 2.42 4.15
N PRO A 32 -8.34 1.60 3.85
CA PRO A 32 -8.60 1.20 2.47
C PRO A 32 -8.90 2.44 1.62
N VAL A 33 -8.34 2.49 0.41
CA VAL A 33 -8.57 3.60 -0.53
C VAL A 33 -10.03 3.61 -1.00
N VAL A 34 -10.61 2.43 -1.19
CA VAL A 34 -12.03 2.23 -1.48
C VAL A 34 -12.62 1.38 -0.35
N GLU A 35 -13.51 1.97 0.46
CA GLU A 35 -14.08 1.31 1.65
C GLU A 35 -14.66 -0.08 1.39
N SER A 36 -15.26 -0.29 0.21
CA SER A 36 -15.87 -1.56 -0.18
C SER A 36 -14.91 -2.56 -0.84
N LYS A 37 -13.65 -2.18 -1.09
CA LYS A 37 -12.65 -2.99 -1.82
C LYS A 37 -11.27 -2.86 -1.16
N PRO A 38 -11.02 -3.54 -0.04
CA PRO A 38 -9.70 -3.54 0.61
C PRO A 38 -8.58 -4.04 -0.31
N GLU A 39 -8.89 -4.88 -1.32
CA GLU A 39 -7.90 -5.26 -2.35
C GLU A 39 -7.54 -4.14 -3.33
N SER A 40 -8.18 -2.96 -3.28
CA SER A 40 -7.82 -1.82 -4.13
C SER A 40 -6.59 -1.04 -3.65
N GLY A 41 -6.12 -1.32 -2.43
CA GLY A 41 -4.98 -0.67 -1.82
C GLY A 41 -5.33 0.17 -0.58
N TYR A 42 -4.30 0.71 0.05
CA TYR A 42 -4.37 1.37 1.33
C TYR A 42 -3.71 2.74 1.30
N ARG A 43 -4.22 3.67 2.08
CA ARG A 43 -3.63 4.98 2.32
C ARG A 43 -3.25 5.12 3.79
N CYS A 44 -2.03 5.56 4.05
CA CYS A 44 -1.63 5.91 5.41
C CYS A 44 -2.19 7.29 5.79
N SER A 45 -2.82 7.37 6.96
CA SER A 45 -3.32 8.63 7.54
C SER A 45 -2.21 9.59 7.98
N SER A 46 -1.02 9.07 8.33
CA SER A 46 0.08 9.89 8.86
C SER A 46 1.01 10.43 7.77
N CYS A 47 1.51 9.57 6.87
CA CYS A 47 2.44 9.98 5.82
C CYS A 47 1.77 10.25 4.47
N GLY A 48 0.48 9.94 4.33
CA GLY A 48 -0.28 10.16 3.10
C GLY A 48 0.05 9.19 1.96
N LEU A 49 1.03 8.30 2.12
CA LEU A 49 1.43 7.32 1.11
C LEU A 49 0.26 6.42 0.73
N VAL A 50 0.19 6.12 -0.55
CA VAL A 50 -0.81 5.23 -1.14
C VAL A 50 -0.08 3.97 -1.60
N PHE A 51 -0.45 2.85 -0.98
CA PHE A 51 0.04 1.52 -1.24
C PHE A 51 -0.95 0.81 -2.16
N LYS A 52 -0.57 0.59 -3.42
CA LYS A 52 -1.39 -0.13 -4.39
C LYS A 52 -0.94 -1.59 -4.44
N PRO A 53 -1.85 -2.57 -4.51
CA PRO A 53 -1.45 -3.94 -4.76
C PRO A 53 -0.69 -4.01 -6.09
N VAL A 54 0.41 -4.75 -6.11
CA VAL A 54 0.99 -5.19 -7.37
C VAL A 54 0.07 -6.29 -7.91
N GLU A 55 -0.55 -6.08 -9.07
CA GLU A 55 -1.25 -7.16 -9.75
C GLU A 55 -0.21 -8.22 -10.09
N ASP A 56 -0.25 -9.35 -9.38
CA ASP A 56 0.52 -10.53 -9.75
C ASP A 56 0.01 -10.90 -11.14
N HIS A 57 0.79 -10.55 -12.16
CA HIS A 57 0.64 -11.13 -13.49
C HIS A 57 0.98 -12.63 -13.35
N LYS A 58 0.09 -13.42 -12.72
CA LYS A 58 -0.12 -14.81 -13.05
C LYS A 58 -0.57 -14.83 -14.50
N SER A 59 0.43 -14.74 -15.37
CA SER A 59 0.32 -15.12 -16.76
C SER A 59 -0.32 -16.50 -16.81
N LYS A 60 -1.36 -16.57 -17.62
CA LYS A 60 -2.06 -17.77 -18.11
C LYS A 60 -1.27 -19.08 -18.05
#